data_AF-A0A7V4FZL5-F1
#
_entry.id   AF-A0A7V4FZL5-F1
#
_cell.length_a   1.000
_cell.length_b   1.000
_cell.length_c   1.000
_cell.angle_alpha   90.00
_cell.angle_beta   90.00
_cell.angle_gamma   90.00
#
_symmetry.space_group_name_H-M   'P 1'
#
loop_
_entity.id
_entity.type
_entity.pdbx_description
1 polymer ?
#
loop_
_entity_poly.entity_id
_entity_poly.type
_entity_poly.pdbx_seq_one_letter_code
_entity_poly.pdbx_strand_id
1 'polypeptide(L)'
;RAEDPQKMLNQLVADMQNQLVEAKKQVAISIADLKRLEKQRDEQVELTQEWERKAMLAVRAGDDNLAREALKRKAEHEAHAAEFIKQTQLQKEAVDKLKDQLRNLNDKIEEAKRKKNILIARQKRAEAQKAIQETLQGLSDTSAFDTFERMAQKVDQIEAESEAAVDLSNELTGDTLQQKFKALEASSTVGTDAALTELKIKMGLAPVPEAKALPSQAAQNESQASTASQPNTENRNG
;
A
#
# COMPACT_ATOMS: atom_id res chain seq x y z
N ARG A 1 -19.52 2.86 -25.65
CA ARG A 1 -18.60 2.39 -24.59
C ARG A 1 -17.51 3.45 -24.47
N ALA A 2 -17.45 4.20 -23.36
CA ALA A 2 -16.35 5.11 -23.10
C ALA A 2 -15.11 4.30 -22.71
N GLU A 3 -13.95 4.58 -23.32
CA GLU A 3 -12.69 3.90 -22.99
C GLU A 3 -12.24 4.20 -21.55
N ASP A 4 -11.60 3.22 -20.92
CA ASP A 4 -10.99 3.38 -19.59
C ASP A 4 -9.86 4.43 -19.65
N PRO A 5 -9.97 5.55 -18.92
CA PRO A 5 -8.97 6.62 -18.89
C PRO A 5 -7.57 6.12 -18.54
N GLN A 6 -7.45 5.11 -17.66
CA GLN A 6 -6.17 4.51 -17.30
C GLN A 6 -5.53 3.84 -18.52
N LYS A 7 -6.32 3.14 -19.32
CA LYS A 7 -5.85 2.44 -20.52
C LYS A 7 -5.41 3.43 -21.59
N MET A 8 -6.16 4.50 -21.82
CA MET A 8 -5.80 5.58 -22.75
C MET A 8 -4.47 6.25 -22.37
N LEU A 9 -4.29 6.60 -21.08
CA LEU A 9 -3.03 7.23 -20.63
C LEU A 9 -1.83 6.30 -20.72
N ASN A 10 -2.03 4.99 -20.49
CA ASN A 10 -0.98 3.99 -20.68
C ASN A 10 -0.58 3.88 -22.15
N GLN A 11 -1.57 3.84 -23.06
CA GLN A 11 -1.33 3.78 -24.49
C GLN A 11 -0.57 5.01 -24.99
N LEU A 12 -1.00 6.22 -24.57
CA LEU A 12 -0.33 7.46 -24.95
C LEU A 12 1.16 7.46 -24.57
N VAL A 13 1.49 7.07 -23.34
CA VAL A 13 2.90 6.98 -22.91
C VAL A 13 3.67 5.93 -23.70
N ALA A 14 3.05 4.78 -24.00
CA ALA A 14 3.68 3.75 -24.81
C ALA A 14 3.97 4.23 -26.24
N ASP A 15 3.03 4.95 -26.85
CA ASP A 15 3.19 5.54 -28.18
C ASP A 15 4.32 6.57 -28.20
N MET A 16 4.39 7.44 -27.19
CA MET A 16 5.50 8.39 -27.06
C MET A 16 6.85 7.68 -26.89
N GLN A 17 6.90 6.58 -26.13
CA GLN A 17 8.12 5.78 -25.98
C GLN A 17 8.53 5.13 -27.30
N ASN A 18 7.58 4.62 -28.08
CA ASN A 18 7.84 4.05 -29.41
C ASN A 18 8.37 5.13 -30.37
N GLN A 19 7.78 6.33 -30.34
CA GLN A 19 8.27 7.48 -31.10
C GLN A 19 9.70 7.89 -30.69
N LEU A 20 10.02 7.85 -29.39
CA LEU A 20 11.39 8.11 -28.91
C LEU A 20 12.39 7.08 -29.43
N VAL A 21 12.01 5.80 -29.49
CA VAL A 21 12.85 4.74 -30.07
C VAL A 21 13.10 5.00 -31.55
N GLU A 22 12.08 5.39 -32.30
CA GLU A 22 12.24 5.70 -33.72
C GLU A 22 13.11 6.95 -33.93
N ALA A 23 12.87 8.00 -33.17
CA ALA A 23 13.72 9.20 -33.18
C ALA A 23 15.20 8.86 -32.87
N LYS A 24 15.46 7.99 -31.88
CA LYS A 24 16.82 7.49 -31.57
C LYS A 24 17.48 6.84 -32.78
N LYS A 25 16.76 6.03 -33.55
CA LYS A 25 17.30 5.40 -34.77
C LYS A 25 17.66 6.43 -35.83
N GLN A 26 16.79 7.40 -36.07
CA GLN A 26 17.05 8.45 -37.07
C GLN A 26 18.26 9.32 -36.69
N VAL A 27 18.41 9.64 -35.40
CA VAL A 27 19.61 10.33 -34.90
C VAL A 27 20.85 9.45 -35.05
N ALA A 28 20.76 8.14 -34.80
CA ALA A 28 21.88 7.22 -35.00
C ALA A 28 22.33 7.14 -36.47
N ILE A 29 21.39 7.14 -37.43
CA ILE A 29 21.70 7.21 -38.86
C ILE A 29 22.44 8.52 -39.17
N SER A 30 21.96 9.65 -38.65
CA SER A 30 22.61 10.96 -38.85
C SER A 30 24.03 11.02 -38.27
N ILE A 31 24.27 10.34 -37.15
CA ILE A 31 25.61 10.18 -36.55
C ILE A 31 26.49 9.28 -37.42
N ALA A 32 25.94 8.22 -38.00
CA ALA A 32 26.68 7.35 -38.91
C ALA A 32 27.11 8.10 -40.17
N ASP A 33 26.24 8.95 -40.73
CA ASP A 33 26.57 9.83 -41.85
C ASP A 33 27.67 10.83 -41.50
N LEU A 34 27.61 11.44 -40.31
CA LEU A 34 28.70 12.30 -39.81
C LEU A 34 30.03 11.55 -39.80
N LYS A 35 30.09 10.35 -39.23
CA LYS A 35 31.31 9.55 -39.19
C LYS A 35 31.82 9.17 -40.57
N ARG A 36 30.92 8.94 -41.52
CA ARG A 36 31.28 8.67 -42.92
C ARG A 36 31.94 9.89 -43.57
N LEU A 37 31.38 11.08 -43.36
CA LEU A 37 31.95 12.35 -43.85
C LEU A 37 33.32 12.62 -43.21
N GLU A 38 33.44 12.41 -41.89
CA GLU A 38 34.72 12.55 -41.17
C GLU A 38 35.80 11.64 -41.78
N LYS A 39 35.45 10.38 -42.06
CA LYS A 39 36.35 9.43 -42.70
C LYS A 39 36.76 9.87 -44.11
N GLN A 40 35.81 10.31 -44.93
CA GLN A 40 36.10 10.80 -46.29
C GLN A 40 37.01 12.04 -46.26
N ARG A 41 36.77 12.95 -45.32
CA ARG A 41 37.63 14.10 -45.05
C ARG A 41 39.05 13.65 -44.72
N ASP A 42 39.20 12.71 -43.79
CA ASP A 42 40.52 12.21 -43.37
C ASP A 42 41.26 11.52 -44.53
N GLU A 43 40.57 10.71 -45.33
CA GLU A 43 41.12 10.09 -46.54
C GLU A 43 41.63 11.13 -47.54
N GLN A 44 40.89 12.22 -47.78
CA GLN A 44 41.37 13.28 -48.69
C GLN A 44 42.59 14.03 -48.12
N VAL A 45 42.61 14.29 -46.81
CA VAL A 45 43.75 14.95 -46.15
C VAL A 45 45.02 14.08 -46.23
N GLU A 46 44.89 12.77 -46.03
CA GLU A 46 46.00 11.82 -46.20
C GLU A 46 46.54 11.82 -47.64
N LEU A 47 45.64 11.83 -48.64
CA LEU A 47 46.03 11.91 -50.05
C LEU A 47 46.75 13.22 -50.37
N THR A 48 46.30 14.36 -49.85
CA THR A 48 47.00 15.64 -49.97
C THR A 48 48.44 15.54 -49.45
N GLN A 49 48.64 14.95 -48.26
CA GLN A 49 49.98 14.76 -47.68
C GLN A 49 50.84 13.76 -48.46
N GLU A 50 50.23 12.73 -49.05
CA GLU A 50 50.94 11.78 -49.91
C GLU A 50 51.44 12.45 -51.19
N TRP A 51 50.58 13.21 -51.88
CA TRP A 51 50.96 13.92 -53.10
C TRP A 51 51.97 15.03 -52.83
N GLU A 52 51.91 15.68 -51.67
CA GLU A 52 52.96 16.60 -51.21
C GLU A 52 54.31 15.90 -51.07
N ARG A 53 54.36 14.72 -50.44
CA ARG A 53 55.59 13.92 -50.33
C ARG A 53 56.13 13.50 -51.70
N LYS A 54 55.25 13.11 -52.63
CA LYS A 54 55.63 12.77 -54.01
C LYS A 54 56.19 13.99 -54.76
N ALA A 55 55.57 15.16 -54.61
CA ALA A 55 56.06 16.40 -55.20
C ALA A 55 57.45 16.76 -54.66
N MET A 56 57.67 16.67 -53.34
CA MET A 56 58.99 16.90 -52.73
C MET A 56 60.06 15.93 -53.26
N LEU A 57 59.70 14.66 -53.47
CA LEU A 57 60.62 13.67 -54.04
C LEU A 57 61.00 14.03 -55.49
N ALA A 58 60.03 14.40 -56.32
CA ALA A 58 60.26 14.81 -57.71
C ALA A 58 61.17 16.06 -57.81
N VAL A 59 60.94 17.05 -56.94
CA VAL A 59 61.81 18.25 -56.84
C VAL A 59 63.24 17.86 -56.47
N ARG A 60 63.43 16.95 -55.50
CA ARG A 60 64.77 16.46 -55.12
C ARG A 60 65.47 15.70 -56.26
N ALA A 61 64.69 15.05 -57.12
CA ALA A 61 65.20 14.36 -58.30
C ALA A 61 65.45 15.29 -59.51
N GLY A 62 65.08 16.58 -59.41
CA GLY A 62 65.22 17.55 -60.49
C GLY A 62 64.18 17.41 -61.61
N ASP A 63 63.09 16.67 -61.39
CA ASP A 63 62.00 16.52 -62.36
C ASP A 63 60.86 17.49 -62.04
N ASP A 64 60.99 18.71 -62.56
CA ASP A 64 60.01 19.78 -62.38
C ASP A 64 58.64 19.48 -63.00
N ASN A 65 58.59 18.68 -64.07
CA ASN A 65 57.32 18.34 -64.71
C ASN A 65 56.52 17.38 -63.83
N LEU A 66 57.18 16.34 -63.29
CA LEU A 66 56.57 15.40 -62.36
C LEU A 66 56.17 16.10 -61.05
N ALA A 67 56.99 17.03 -60.56
CA ALA A 67 56.65 17.84 -59.39
C ALA A 67 55.37 18.67 -59.60
N ARG A 68 55.23 19.33 -60.75
CA ARG A 68 54.02 20.11 -61.08
C ARG A 68 52.78 19.22 -61.18
N GLU A 69 52.88 18.04 -61.76
CA GLU A 69 51.74 17.10 -61.82
C GLU A 69 51.31 16.64 -60.42
N ALA A 70 52.28 16.28 -59.57
CA ALA A 70 52.00 15.91 -58.18
C ALA A 70 51.35 17.05 -57.38
N LEU A 71 51.82 18.30 -57.57
CA LEU A 71 51.22 19.48 -56.95
C LEU A 71 49.80 19.75 -57.45
N LYS A 72 49.51 19.49 -58.73
CA LYS A 72 48.14 19.60 -59.26
C LYS A 72 47.21 18.61 -58.56
N ARG A 73 47.62 17.34 -58.42
CA ARG A 73 46.85 16.31 -57.70
C ARG A 73 46.67 16.66 -56.22
N LYS A 74 47.73 17.19 -55.58
CA LYS A 74 47.64 17.71 -54.21
C LYS A 74 46.52 18.75 -54.08
N ALA A 75 46.51 19.74 -54.97
CA ALA A 75 45.53 20.82 -54.96
C ALA A 75 44.09 20.32 -55.19
N GLU A 76 43.90 19.31 -56.05
CA GLU A 76 42.59 18.65 -56.25
C GLU A 76 42.09 17.99 -54.96
N HIS A 77 42.93 17.18 -54.28
CA HIS A 77 42.57 16.56 -53.01
C HIS A 77 42.38 17.57 -51.88
N GLU A 78 43.15 18.65 -51.86
CA GLU A 78 43.02 19.74 -50.88
C GLU A 78 41.68 20.47 -51.03
N ALA A 79 41.23 20.71 -52.26
CA ALA A 79 39.90 21.27 -52.53
C ALA A 79 38.78 20.33 -52.07
N HIS A 80 38.91 19.02 -52.30
CA HIS A 80 37.95 18.02 -51.81
C HIS A 80 37.93 17.94 -50.28
N ALA A 81 39.11 17.97 -49.63
CA ALA A 81 39.21 17.98 -48.17
C ALA A 81 38.51 19.22 -47.58
N ALA A 82 38.71 20.40 -48.17
CA ALA A 82 38.05 21.63 -47.73
C ALA A 82 36.52 21.54 -47.81
N GLU A 83 35.99 20.95 -48.88
CA GLU A 83 34.54 20.74 -49.02
C GLU A 83 34.01 19.76 -47.97
N PHE A 84 34.69 18.63 -47.75
CA PHE A 84 34.27 17.67 -46.72
C PHE A 84 34.38 18.24 -45.30
N ILE A 85 35.37 19.10 -45.02
CA ILE A 85 35.47 19.81 -43.72
C ILE A 85 34.22 20.65 -43.49
N LYS A 86 33.81 21.43 -44.50
CA LYS A 86 32.60 22.27 -44.42
C LYS A 86 31.34 21.42 -44.21
N GLN A 87 31.18 20.34 -44.98
CA GLN A 87 30.03 19.44 -44.84
C GLN A 87 29.99 18.74 -43.48
N THR A 88 31.14 18.28 -42.99
CA THR A 88 31.28 17.67 -41.66
C THR A 88 30.86 18.63 -40.56
N GLN A 89 31.27 19.90 -40.64
CA GLN A 89 30.89 20.91 -39.65
C GLN A 89 29.38 21.14 -39.64
N LEU A 90 28.75 21.30 -40.80
CA LEU A 90 27.30 21.46 -40.92
C LEU A 90 26.55 20.25 -40.37
N GLN A 91 26.99 19.04 -40.72
CA GLN A 91 26.38 17.80 -40.25
C GLN A 91 26.54 17.64 -38.73
N LYS A 92 27.70 18.02 -38.17
CA LYS A 92 27.94 17.98 -36.73
C LYS A 92 26.99 18.88 -35.96
N GLU A 93 26.79 20.11 -36.43
CA GLU A 93 25.82 21.04 -35.84
C GLU A 93 24.38 20.50 -35.92
N ALA A 94 24.01 19.88 -37.03
CA ALA A 94 22.70 19.25 -37.19
C ALA A 94 22.52 18.07 -36.20
N VAL A 95 23.53 17.20 -36.09
CA VAL A 95 23.54 16.07 -35.16
C VAL A 95 23.43 16.52 -33.72
N ASP A 96 24.14 17.58 -33.32
CA ASP A 96 24.09 18.08 -31.95
C ASP A 96 22.71 18.68 -31.61
N LYS A 97 22.10 19.43 -32.54
CA LYS A 97 20.70 19.89 -32.40
C LYS A 97 19.73 18.72 -32.25
N LEU A 98 19.90 17.66 -33.04
CA LEU A 98 19.06 16.46 -32.96
C LEU A 98 19.21 15.73 -31.62
N LYS A 99 20.44 15.64 -31.07
CA LYS A 99 20.67 15.06 -29.73
C LYS A 99 19.97 15.87 -28.64
N ASP A 100 20.01 17.19 -28.71
CA ASP A 100 19.34 18.04 -27.71
C ASP A 100 17.82 17.96 -27.82
N GLN A 101 17.26 17.92 -29.03
CA GLN A 101 15.84 17.65 -29.24
C GLN A 101 15.42 16.28 -28.66
N LEU A 102 16.27 15.27 -28.83
CA LEU A 102 16.02 13.93 -28.29
C LEU A 102 16.02 13.88 -26.75
N ARG A 103 16.95 14.63 -26.12
CA ARG A 103 16.97 14.80 -24.66
C ARG A 103 15.69 15.47 -24.16
N ASN A 104 15.30 16.58 -24.80
CA ASN A 104 14.05 17.27 -24.47
C ASN A 104 12.81 16.38 -24.64
N LEU A 105 12.77 15.56 -25.70
CA LEU A 105 11.68 14.60 -25.90
C LEU A 105 11.63 13.56 -24.77
N ASN A 106 12.78 13.03 -24.36
CA ASN A 106 12.88 12.10 -23.25
C ASN A 106 12.37 12.72 -21.94
N ASP A 107 12.76 13.96 -21.64
CA ASP A 107 12.34 14.64 -20.41
C ASP A 107 10.81 14.89 -20.39
N LYS A 108 10.23 15.28 -21.53
CA LYS A 108 8.78 15.41 -21.68
C LYS A 108 8.04 14.07 -21.49
N ILE A 109 8.62 12.96 -21.95
CA ILE A 109 8.05 11.62 -21.75
C ILE A 109 8.07 11.25 -20.27
N GLU A 110 9.16 11.53 -19.57
CA GLU A 110 9.24 11.30 -18.12
C GLU A 110 8.26 12.16 -17.34
N GLU A 111 8.05 13.41 -17.76
CA GLU A 111 6.99 14.26 -17.19
C GLU A 111 5.60 13.69 -17.45
N ALA A 112 5.32 13.22 -18.66
CA ALA A 112 4.06 12.58 -19.02
C ALA A 112 3.79 11.32 -18.18
N LYS A 113 4.82 10.49 -17.93
CA LYS A 113 4.74 9.33 -17.03
C LYS A 113 4.35 9.74 -15.61
N ARG A 114 4.97 10.78 -15.05
CA ARG A 114 4.63 11.31 -13.71
C ARG A 114 3.18 11.79 -13.68
N LYS A 115 2.75 12.59 -14.67
CA LYS A 115 1.37 13.07 -14.79
C LYS A 115 0.36 11.93 -14.89
N LYS A 116 0.66 10.91 -15.71
CA LYS A 116 -0.15 9.69 -15.82
C LYS A 116 -0.38 9.06 -14.43
N ASN A 117 0.68 8.83 -13.66
CA ASN A 117 0.57 8.16 -12.36
C ASN A 117 -0.31 8.98 -11.38
N ILE A 118 -0.16 10.31 -11.39
CA ILE A 118 -1.01 11.21 -10.59
C ILE A 118 -2.48 11.11 -11.02
N LEU A 119 -2.75 11.10 -12.33
CA LEU A 119 -4.12 10.99 -12.85
C LEU A 119 -4.77 9.65 -12.52
N ILE A 120 -4.03 8.54 -12.65
CA ILE A 120 -4.51 7.21 -12.26
C ILE A 120 -4.84 7.16 -10.77
N ALA A 121 -3.98 7.71 -9.91
CA ALA A 121 -4.25 7.77 -8.47
C ALA A 121 -5.50 8.60 -8.15
N ARG A 122 -5.69 9.73 -8.84
CA ARG A 122 -6.90 10.56 -8.69
C ARG A 122 -8.15 9.85 -9.17
N GLN A 123 -8.08 9.14 -10.30
CA GLN A 123 -9.19 8.32 -10.82
C GLN A 123 -9.59 7.26 -9.79
N LYS A 124 -8.64 6.46 -9.29
CA LYS A 124 -8.91 5.43 -8.27
C LYS A 124 -9.54 6.00 -7.00
N ARG A 125 -9.07 7.16 -6.54
CA ARG A 125 -9.67 7.86 -5.40
C ARG A 125 -11.11 8.29 -5.68
N ALA A 126 -11.37 8.85 -6.87
CA ALA A 126 -12.72 9.26 -7.26
C ALA A 126 -13.67 8.05 -7.39
N GLU A 127 -13.19 6.93 -7.94
CA GLU A 127 -13.93 5.67 -8.02
C GLU A 127 -14.27 5.13 -6.63
N ALA A 128 -13.31 5.15 -5.69
CA ALA A 128 -13.56 4.73 -4.31
C ALA A 128 -14.59 5.65 -3.60
N GLN A 129 -14.48 6.97 -3.77
CA GLN A 129 -15.45 7.92 -3.23
C GLN A 129 -16.86 7.69 -3.78
N LYS A 130 -16.96 7.45 -5.10
CA LYS A 130 -18.21 7.13 -5.78
C LYS A 130 -18.81 5.82 -5.24
N ALA A 131 -18.02 4.76 -5.11
CA ALA A 131 -18.47 3.48 -4.57
C ALA A 131 -18.99 3.60 -3.13
N ILE A 132 -18.31 4.40 -2.28
CA ILE A 132 -18.78 4.69 -0.93
C ILE A 132 -20.12 5.44 -0.96
N GLN A 133 -20.26 6.46 -1.81
CA GLN A 133 -21.52 7.22 -1.93
C GLN A 133 -22.67 6.37 -2.48
N GLU A 134 -22.43 5.53 -3.49
CA GLU A 134 -23.42 4.60 -4.02
C GLU A 134 -23.86 3.59 -2.96
N THR A 135 -22.91 3.10 -2.15
CA THR A 135 -23.20 2.21 -1.01
C THR A 135 -24.04 2.95 0.03
N LEU A 136 -23.64 4.15 0.46
CA LEU A 136 -24.41 4.96 1.42
C LEU A 136 -25.82 5.28 0.92
N GLN A 137 -25.96 5.64 -0.37
CA GLN A 137 -27.26 5.90 -0.99
C GLN A 137 -28.12 4.65 -0.97
N GLY A 138 -27.57 3.49 -1.36
CA GLY A 138 -28.27 2.20 -1.30
C GLY A 138 -28.68 1.81 0.12
N LEU A 139 -27.88 2.12 1.15
CA LEU A 139 -28.27 1.94 2.56
C LEU A 139 -29.34 2.95 3.00
N SER A 140 -29.29 4.19 2.53
CA SER A 140 -30.28 5.23 2.88
C SER A 140 -31.64 5.03 2.18
N ASP A 141 -31.68 4.32 1.05
CA ASP A 141 -32.90 4.16 0.24
C ASP A 141 -33.87 3.09 0.76
N THR A 142 -33.49 2.20 1.70
CA THR A 142 -34.43 1.15 2.15
C THR A 142 -34.18 0.59 3.55
N SER A 143 -35.28 0.54 4.32
CA SER A 143 -35.89 -0.67 4.94
C SER A 143 -35.06 -1.54 5.89
N ALA A 144 -33.78 -1.76 5.65
CA ALA A 144 -32.94 -2.66 6.43
C ALA A 144 -32.78 -2.19 7.89
N PHE A 145 -32.46 -0.91 8.11
CA PHE A 145 -32.40 -0.36 9.47
C PHE A 145 -33.77 -0.34 10.15
N ASP A 146 -34.84 0.04 9.44
CA ASP A 146 -36.21 -0.03 9.98
C ASP A 146 -36.62 -1.47 10.33
N THR A 147 -36.19 -2.47 9.56
CA THR A 147 -36.44 -3.89 9.88
C THR A 147 -35.62 -4.37 11.08
N PHE A 148 -34.38 -3.90 11.23
CA PHE A 148 -33.60 -4.15 12.44
C PHE A 148 -34.26 -3.51 13.67
N GLU A 149 -34.76 -2.28 13.55
CA GLU A 149 -35.49 -1.57 14.62
C GLU A 149 -36.77 -2.31 15.02
N ARG A 150 -37.57 -2.76 14.05
CA ARG A 150 -38.80 -3.54 14.31
C ARG A 150 -38.51 -4.91 14.93
N MET A 151 -37.43 -5.56 14.52
CA MET A 151 -36.98 -6.81 15.14
C MET A 151 -36.53 -6.58 16.57
N ALA A 152 -35.76 -5.52 16.84
CA ALA A 152 -35.34 -5.15 18.19
C ALA A 152 -36.55 -4.93 19.11
N GLN A 153 -37.53 -4.11 18.69
CA GLN A 153 -38.77 -3.89 19.46
C GLN A 153 -39.55 -5.18 19.74
N LYS A 154 -39.54 -6.13 18.79
CA LYS A 154 -40.24 -7.40 18.95
C LYS A 154 -39.52 -8.34 19.92
N VAL A 155 -38.19 -8.32 19.92
CA VAL A 155 -37.38 -9.05 20.91
C VAL A 155 -37.59 -8.45 22.30
N ASP A 156 -37.51 -7.13 22.45
CA ASP A 156 -37.76 -6.44 23.72
C ASP A 156 -39.14 -6.78 24.28
N GLN A 157 -40.16 -6.84 23.42
CA GLN A 157 -41.51 -7.21 23.85
C GLN A 157 -41.60 -8.67 24.31
N ILE A 158 -40.94 -9.62 23.62
CA ILE A 158 -40.90 -11.02 24.03
C ILE A 158 -40.15 -11.17 25.37
N GLU A 159 -39.06 -10.44 25.55
CA GLU A 159 -38.30 -10.43 26.81
C GLU A 159 -39.16 -9.86 27.96
N ALA A 160 -39.84 -8.74 27.74
CA ALA A 160 -40.74 -8.14 28.73
C ALA A 160 -41.95 -9.04 29.06
N GLU A 161 -42.54 -9.71 28.07
CA GLU A 161 -43.62 -10.68 28.29
C GLU A 161 -43.12 -11.91 29.06
N SER A 162 -41.90 -12.38 28.78
CA SER A 162 -41.27 -13.48 29.52
C SER A 162 -40.97 -13.08 30.97
N GLU A 163 -40.47 -11.88 31.20
CA GLU A 163 -40.19 -11.35 32.54
C GLU A 163 -41.50 -11.17 33.33
N ALA A 164 -42.52 -10.58 32.71
CA ALA A 164 -43.86 -10.47 33.30
C ALA A 164 -44.50 -11.83 33.59
N ALA A 165 -44.27 -12.85 32.75
CA ALA A 165 -44.77 -14.20 32.99
C ALA A 165 -44.03 -14.89 34.15
N VAL A 166 -42.72 -14.63 34.33
CA VAL A 166 -41.96 -15.09 35.49
C VAL A 166 -42.43 -14.39 36.75
N ASP A 167 -42.64 -13.08 36.72
CA ASP A 167 -43.17 -12.32 37.85
C ASP A 167 -44.59 -12.77 38.22
N LEU A 168 -45.47 -12.94 37.24
CA LEU A 168 -46.82 -13.47 37.45
C LEU A 168 -46.79 -14.91 37.94
N SER A 169 -45.88 -15.74 37.42
CA SER A 169 -45.67 -17.09 37.95
C SER A 169 -45.18 -17.03 39.39
N ASN A 170 -44.26 -16.14 39.75
CA ASN A 170 -43.80 -15.96 41.13
C ASN A 170 -44.92 -15.44 42.05
N GLU A 171 -45.84 -14.63 41.53
CA GLU A 171 -47.02 -14.13 42.24
C GLU A 171 -48.10 -15.23 42.41
N LEU A 172 -48.37 -16.02 41.36
CA LEU A 172 -49.36 -17.11 41.36
C LEU A 172 -48.86 -18.39 42.05
N THR A 173 -47.57 -18.70 41.91
CA THR A 173 -46.86 -19.77 42.63
C THR A 173 -46.28 -19.28 43.95
N GLY A 174 -46.63 -18.06 44.36
CA GLY A 174 -46.47 -17.54 45.71
C GLY A 174 -47.21 -18.42 46.71
N ASP A 175 -46.61 -19.57 47.00
CA ASP A 175 -46.32 -20.25 48.25
C ASP A 175 -47.42 -20.28 49.33
N THR A 176 -48.67 -20.04 48.95
CA THR A 176 -49.78 -20.00 49.90
C THR A 176 -50.21 -21.41 50.31
N LEU A 177 -49.93 -22.46 49.53
CA LEU A 177 -50.36 -23.82 49.88
C LEU A 177 -49.35 -24.55 50.78
N GLN A 178 -48.05 -24.53 50.46
CA GLN A 178 -47.00 -25.08 51.33
C GLN A 178 -46.87 -24.30 52.65
N GLN A 179 -46.99 -22.96 52.65
CA GLN A 179 -47.01 -22.18 53.90
C GLN A 179 -48.25 -22.48 54.76
N LYS A 180 -49.42 -22.72 54.14
CA LYS A 180 -50.65 -23.14 54.87
C LYS A 180 -50.53 -24.54 55.49
N PHE A 181 -49.84 -25.48 54.84
CA PHE A 181 -49.58 -26.80 55.42
C PHE A 181 -48.52 -26.77 56.54
N LYS A 182 -47.45 -25.98 56.40
CA LYS A 182 -46.49 -25.73 57.49
C LYS A 182 -47.15 -25.11 58.73
N ALA A 183 -48.12 -24.22 58.55
CA ALA A 183 -48.89 -23.63 59.65
C ALA A 183 -49.85 -24.62 60.35
N LEU A 184 -50.38 -25.61 59.61
CA LEU A 184 -51.23 -26.67 60.15
C LEU A 184 -50.44 -27.76 60.89
N GLU A 185 -49.24 -28.10 60.42
CA GLU A 185 -48.33 -29.01 61.12
C GLU A 185 -47.81 -28.41 62.44
N ALA A 186 -47.57 -27.10 62.48
CA ALA A 186 -47.21 -26.38 63.70
C ALA A 186 -48.36 -26.33 64.75
N SER A 187 -49.62 -26.48 64.32
CA SER A 187 -50.79 -26.39 65.21
C SER A 187 -51.17 -27.72 65.89
N SER A 188 -50.49 -28.83 65.59
CA SER A 188 -50.91 -30.18 66.01
C SER A 188 -49.91 -30.94 66.89
N THR A 189 -48.99 -30.25 67.58
CA THR A 189 -48.14 -30.88 68.62
C THR A 189 -47.98 -29.99 69.86
N VAL A 190 -48.91 -30.21 70.80
CA VAL A 190 -48.73 -30.30 72.25
C VAL A 190 -47.33 -29.91 72.78
N GLY A 191 -47.27 -28.91 73.69
CA GLY A 191 -46.05 -28.68 74.48
C GLY A 191 -46.01 -27.39 75.32
N THR A 192 -47.03 -27.12 76.14
CA THR A 192 -47.12 -25.92 76.99
C THR A 192 -46.23 -25.87 78.24
N ASP A 193 -45.42 -26.87 78.58
CA ASP A 193 -44.77 -26.90 79.92
C ASP A 193 -43.22 -26.78 79.95
N ALA A 194 -42.54 -26.73 78.80
CA ALA A 194 -41.07 -26.74 78.76
C ALA A 194 -40.42 -25.33 78.80
N ALA A 195 -40.89 -24.36 78.01
CA ALA A 195 -40.23 -23.04 77.93
C ALA A 195 -40.57 -22.12 79.13
N LEU A 196 -41.69 -22.38 79.80
CA LEU A 196 -42.07 -21.74 81.05
C LEU A 196 -41.16 -22.17 82.22
N THR A 197 -40.37 -23.24 82.03
CA THR A 197 -39.38 -23.81 82.98
C THR A 197 -37.92 -23.48 82.60
N GLU A 198 -37.70 -22.88 81.43
CA GLU A 198 -36.47 -22.11 81.10
C GLU A 198 -36.61 -20.61 81.45
N LEU A 199 -37.69 -20.27 82.16
CA LEU A 199 -37.62 -19.80 83.55
C LEU A 199 -36.20 -19.55 84.03
N LYS A 200 -36.05 -18.39 84.65
CA LYS A 200 -35.12 -18.16 85.76
C LYS A 200 -33.62 -18.26 85.42
N ILE A 201 -33.22 -18.91 84.32
CA ILE A 201 -31.83 -19.06 83.89
C ILE A 201 -31.42 -17.84 83.04
N LYS A 202 -32.30 -17.38 82.16
CA LYS A 202 -31.97 -16.31 81.22
C LYS A 202 -32.31 -14.92 81.76
N MET A 203 -31.53 -14.46 82.73
CA MET A 203 -31.35 -13.02 83.03
C MET A 203 -32.34 -12.44 84.05
N GLY A 204 -31.92 -12.37 85.31
CA GLY A 204 -30.84 -11.42 85.62
C GLY A 204 -29.56 -11.93 86.29
N LEU A 205 -29.22 -13.23 86.26
CA LEU A 205 -27.94 -13.74 86.79
C LEU A 205 -26.87 -13.85 85.67
N ALA A 206 -26.40 -12.70 85.19
CA ALA A 206 -25.26 -12.57 84.26
C ALA A 206 -23.91 -12.79 85.00
N PRO A 207 -22.75 -13.16 84.39
CA PRO A 207 -22.32 -12.95 82.99
C PRO A 207 -21.55 -14.13 82.29
N VAL A 208 -21.56 -14.13 80.93
CA VAL A 208 -20.42 -14.30 79.96
C VAL A 208 -19.65 -15.67 79.92
N PRO A 209 -19.01 -16.13 78.82
CA PRO A 209 -19.06 -15.83 77.36
C PRO A 209 -19.24 -17.10 76.48
N GLU A 210 -19.11 -16.89 75.17
CA GLU A 210 -18.37 -17.76 74.21
C GLU A 210 -19.14 -18.79 73.36
N ALA A 211 -19.32 -18.36 72.11
CA ALA A 211 -19.57 -19.16 70.94
C ALA A 211 -18.41 -20.12 70.63
N LYS A 212 -18.73 -21.35 70.22
CA LYS A 212 -18.36 -21.92 68.91
C LYS A 212 -18.85 -23.37 68.75
N ALA A 213 -19.74 -23.55 67.77
CA ALA A 213 -19.84 -24.68 66.86
C ALA A 213 -18.50 -24.93 66.14
N LEU A 214 -18.12 -26.08 65.57
CA LEU A 214 -18.58 -27.46 65.42
C LEU A 214 -17.35 -28.21 64.80
N PRO A 215 -17.17 -29.53 64.96
CA PRO A 215 -16.08 -30.31 64.30
C PRO A 215 -16.43 -30.65 62.83
N SER A 216 -15.49 -30.51 61.89
CA SER A 216 -14.55 -31.55 61.37
C SER A 216 -15.21 -32.56 60.42
N GLN A 217 -15.18 -32.31 59.10
CA GLN A 217 -14.14 -32.70 58.11
C GLN A 217 -14.20 -34.16 57.65
N ALA A 218 -14.23 -34.31 56.32
CA ALA A 218 -13.43 -35.23 55.47
C ALA A 218 -14.22 -35.51 54.17
N ALA A 219 -13.66 -35.59 52.97
CA ALA A 219 -12.32 -35.36 52.44
C ALA A 219 -12.41 -35.52 50.89
N GLN A 220 -11.30 -35.18 50.22
CA GLN A 220 -10.86 -35.65 48.89
C GLN A 220 -11.48 -34.90 47.69
N ASN A 221 -10.72 -34.06 46.97
CA ASN A 221 -9.62 -34.30 45.99
C ASN A 221 -10.20 -33.75 44.66
N GLU A 222 -9.56 -33.03 43.74
CA GLU A 222 -8.17 -32.87 43.35
C GLU A 222 -8.12 -31.73 42.29
N SER A 223 -6.96 -31.09 42.12
CA SER A 223 -6.44 -30.54 40.86
C SER A 223 -6.90 -29.19 40.26
N GLN A 224 -5.87 -28.33 40.11
CA GLN A 224 -5.55 -27.44 38.98
C GLN A 224 -6.05 -25.98 38.97
N ALA A 225 -5.19 -25.09 39.47
CA ALA A 225 -5.00 -23.69 39.07
C ALA A 225 -3.58 -23.30 39.53
N SER A 226 -2.77 -22.45 38.92
CA SER A 226 -2.82 -21.65 37.70
C SER A 226 -1.47 -20.92 37.62
N THR A 227 -1.19 -20.33 36.47
CA THR A 227 -0.38 -19.11 36.29
C THR A 227 1.14 -19.17 36.54
N ALA A 228 1.85 -19.39 35.43
CA ALA A 228 3.18 -18.86 35.20
C ALA A 228 3.13 -17.46 34.57
N SER A 229 4.17 -16.67 34.83
CA SER A 229 4.62 -15.44 34.11
C SER A 229 3.91 -14.16 34.56
N GLN A 230 4.55 -13.07 35.01
CA GLN A 230 5.92 -12.52 34.85
C GLN A 230 6.21 -11.59 36.07
N PRO A 231 7.13 -10.61 36.01
CA PRO A 231 8.56 -10.59 35.67
C PRO A 231 9.38 -10.06 36.86
N ASN A 232 10.70 -10.28 36.92
CA ASN A 232 11.56 -9.17 37.33
C ASN A 232 12.99 -9.30 36.80
N THR A 233 13.46 -8.16 36.34
CA THR A 233 14.75 -7.90 35.70
C THR A 233 15.86 -7.86 36.73
N GLU A 234 16.92 -8.63 36.50
CA GLU A 234 18.23 -8.51 37.15
C GLU A 234 19.26 -8.58 36.00
N ASN A 235 19.76 -7.43 35.54
CA ASN A 235 20.98 -6.77 36.01
C ASN A 235 22.27 -7.45 35.52
N ARG A 236 23.09 -6.61 34.86
CA ARG A 236 24.57 -6.60 34.83
C ARG A 236 25.37 -7.47 33.85
N ASN A 237 26.08 -6.70 33.02
CA ASN A 237 27.52 -6.74 32.74
C ASN A 237 28.12 -7.90 31.93
N GLY A 238 28.74 -7.48 30.82
CA GLY A 238 29.73 -8.18 30.02
C GLY A 238 30.11 -7.30 28.85
#